data_AF-A0A950N6B4-F1
#
_entry.id   AF-A0A950N6B4-F1
#
_cell.length_a   1.000
_cell.length_b   1.000
_cell.length_c   1.000
_cell.angle_alpha   90.00
_cell.angle_beta   90.00
_cell.angle_gamma   90.00
#
_symmetry.space_group_name_H-M   'P 1'
#
loop_
_entity.id
_entity.type
_entity.pdbx_description
1 polymer ?
#
loop_
_entity_poly.entity_id
_entity_poly.type
_entity_poly.pdbx_seq_one_letter_code
_entity_poly.pdbx_strand_id
1 'polypeptide(L)'
;MLKRKTVFVIGAGASCEVGLPSGQQLRERIARALNMYFQHGSEQTAGSRAIYEAFRVLARNEGNDINLYVRAGWMIRDAAPLSLSIDNFIDAHRGDVAVEKCGKLAIAETILEAERASTLFVDKLNGAPSISAECPELGILDCFSFSAKASKKQTPKRLLKIWSWSCSTMTGA
;
A
#
# COMPACT_ATOMS: atom_id res chain seq x y z
N MET A 1 -3.40 36.92 11.41
CA MET A 1 -4.07 36.19 10.31
C MET A 1 -3.15 36.20 9.09
N LEU A 2 -2.76 35.04 8.56
CA LEU A 2 -1.83 34.95 7.41
C LEU A 2 -2.51 35.46 6.13
N LYS A 3 -1.86 36.41 5.44
CA LYS A 3 -2.43 37.15 4.29
C LYS A 3 -2.15 36.52 2.92
N ARG A 4 -1.47 35.36 2.87
CA ARG A 4 -1.06 34.67 1.63
C ARG A 4 -1.48 33.21 1.68
N LYS A 5 -1.58 32.56 0.52
CA LYS A 5 -1.81 31.10 0.43
C LYS A 5 -0.59 30.37 1.03
N THR A 6 -0.67 30.05 2.31
CA THR A 6 0.37 29.35 3.07
C THR A 6 -0.02 27.88 3.20
N VAL A 7 0.84 26.99 2.72
CA VAL A 7 0.71 25.54 2.95
C VAL A 7 1.50 25.19 4.21
N PHE A 8 0.84 24.54 5.16
CA PHE A 8 1.49 23.99 6.34
C PHE A 8 1.82 22.53 6.09
N VAL A 9 3.11 22.20 6.17
CA VAL A 9 3.56 20.80 6.24
C VAL A 9 3.75 20.47 7.70
N ILE A 10 2.83 19.68 8.23
CA ILE A 10 2.81 19.30 9.64
C ILE A 10 3.47 17.93 9.77
N GLY A 11 4.44 17.81 10.68
CA GLY A 11 5.13 16.54 10.94
C GLY A 11 4.29 15.53 11.74
N ALA A 12 4.75 14.29 11.81
CA ALA A 12 4.06 13.16 12.45
C ALA A 12 3.61 13.39 13.91
N GLY A 13 4.27 14.31 14.63
CA GLY A 13 3.95 14.65 16.02
C GLY A 13 2.59 15.33 16.19
N ALA A 14 2.21 16.21 15.28
CA ALA A 14 0.90 16.88 15.32
C ALA A 14 -0.21 16.07 14.62
N SER A 15 0.16 15.01 13.89
CA SER A 15 -0.80 14.04 13.31
C SER A 15 -1.54 13.25 14.39
N CYS A 16 -0.92 13.03 15.55
CA CYS A 16 -1.56 12.34 16.68
C CYS A 16 -2.75 13.15 17.26
N GLU A 17 -2.68 14.49 17.21
CA GLU A 17 -3.73 15.37 17.73
C GLU A 17 -5.00 15.35 16.87
N VAL A 18 -4.88 14.93 15.61
CA VAL A 18 -6.00 14.79 14.65
C VAL A 18 -6.46 13.34 14.49
N GLY A 19 -5.98 12.42 15.35
CA GLY A 19 -6.41 11.03 15.38
C GLY A 19 -5.69 10.09 14.40
N LEU A 20 -4.60 10.53 13.77
CA LEU A 20 -3.75 9.64 12.95
C LEU A 20 -2.73 8.91 13.85
N PRO A 21 -2.44 7.62 13.57
CA PRO A 21 -1.54 6.83 14.40
C PRO A 21 -0.10 7.33 14.29
N SER A 22 0.63 7.30 15.40
CA SER A 22 2.08 7.44 15.37
C SER A 22 2.73 6.28 14.61
N GLY A 23 4.00 6.41 14.20
CA GLY A 23 4.72 5.33 13.52
C GLY A 23 4.80 4.03 14.33
N GLN A 24 4.78 4.11 15.67
CA GLN A 24 4.67 2.92 16.52
C GLN A 24 3.26 2.32 16.51
N GLN A 25 2.23 3.15 16.70
CA GLN A 25 0.83 2.70 16.69
C GLN A 25 0.44 2.12 15.33
N LEU A 26 0.97 2.67 14.24
CA LEU A 26 0.77 2.15 12.89
C LEU A 26 1.30 0.73 12.76
N ARG A 27 2.52 0.45 13.26
CA ARG A 27 3.10 -0.90 13.26
C ARG A 27 2.27 -1.89 14.07
N GLU A 28 1.83 -1.48 15.26
CA GLU A 28 0.98 -2.30 16.11
C GLU A 28 -0.40 -2.58 15.49
N ARG A 29 -0.97 -1.60 14.78
CA ARG A 29 -2.21 -1.79 14.02
C ARG A 29 -2.02 -2.75 12.85
N ILE A 30 -0.95 -2.60 12.08
CA ILE A 30 -0.63 -3.51 10.96
C ILE A 30 -0.43 -4.94 11.47
N ALA A 31 0.34 -5.13 12.55
CA ALA A 31 0.54 -6.44 13.15
C ALA A 31 -0.78 -7.08 13.58
N ARG A 32 -1.69 -6.30 14.19
CA ARG A 32 -3.04 -6.79 14.55
C ARG A 32 -3.89 -7.11 13.33
N ALA A 33 -3.87 -6.27 12.29
CA ALA A 33 -4.63 -6.49 11.06
C ALA A 33 -4.19 -7.78 10.35
N LEU A 34 -2.88 -8.08 10.38
CA LEU A 34 -2.29 -9.29 9.81
C LEU A 34 -2.38 -10.52 10.72
N ASN A 35 -2.80 -10.37 11.98
CA ASN A 35 -2.98 -11.48 12.91
C ASN A 35 -4.27 -12.27 12.63
N MET A 36 -4.30 -12.94 11.48
CA MET A 36 -5.43 -13.76 11.05
C MET A 36 -5.45 -15.06 11.84
N TYR A 37 -6.52 -15.26 12.61
CA TYR A 37 -6.78 -16.50 13.36
C TYR A 37 -8.14 -17.06 12.97
N PHE A 38 -8.20 -18.38 12.78
CA PHE A 38 -9.41 -19.09 12.37
C PHE A 38 -9.80 -20.10 13.44
N GLN A 39 -10.98 -19.94 14.01
CA GLN A 39 -11.56 -20.93 14.91
C GLN A 39 -12.31 -21.97 14.07
N HIS A 40 -11.99 -23.25 14.29
CA HIS A 40 -12.64 -24.39 13.63
C HIS A 40 -12.55 -24.37 12.09
N GLY A 41 -11.53 -23.71 11.53
CA GLY A 41 -11.16 -23.75 10.12
C GLY A 41 -12.06 -22.95 9.17
N SER A 42 -13.21 -22.46 9.62
CA SER A 42 -14.21 -21.79 8.77
C SER A 42 -14.48 -20.33 9.17
N GLU A 43 -14.34 -19.97 10.45
CA GLU A 43 -14.66 -18.63 10.95
C GLU A 43 -13.40 -17.87 11.35
N GLN A 44 -13.21 -16.69 10.74
CA GLN A 44 -12.12 -15.79 11.09
C GLN A 44 -12.47 -15.08 12.41
N THR A 45 -11.70 -15.36 13.46
CA THR A 45 -11.91 -14.81 14.81
C THR A 45 -11.06 -13.57 15.06
N ALA A 46 -9.96 -13.39 14.31
CA ALA A 46 -9.05 -12.25 14.48
C ALA A 46 -8.45 -11.79 13.14
N GLY A 47 -7.91 -10.57 13.14
CA GLY A 47 -7.33 -9.91 11.97
C GLY A 47 -8.36 -9.16 11.12
N SER A 48 -7.87 -8.44 10.11
CA SER A 48 -8.74 -7.69 9.21
C SER A 48 -9.40 -8.63 8.19
N ARG A 49 -10.73 -8.56 8.11
CA ARG A 49 -11.51 -9.28 7.11
C ARG A 49 -11.25 -8.75 5.70
N ALA A 50 -11.06 -7.44 5.57
CA ALA A 50 -10.81 -6.80 4.27
C ALA A 50 -9.48 -7.28 3.66
N ILE A 51 -8.44 -7.41 4.48
CA ILE A 51 -7.15 -7.96 4.05
C ILE A 51 -7.30 -9.44 3.65
N TYR A 52 -8.03 -10.24 4.44
CA TYR A 52 -8.23 -11.66 4.13
C TYR A 52 -9.02 -11.87 2.82
N GLU A 53 -10.04 -11.06 2.56
CA GLU A 53 -10.78 -11.07 1.30
C GLU A 53 -9.89 -10.67 0.12
N ALA A 54 -9.01 -9.67 0.31
CA ALA A 54 -8.02 -9.31 -0.70
C ALA A 54 -7.02 -10.46 -0.97
N PHE A 55 -6.57 -11.18 0.06
CA PHE A 55 -5.74 -12.38 -0.13
C PHE A 55 -6.45 -13.47 -0.93
N ARG A 56 -7.76 -13.68 -0.72
CA ARG A 56 -8.56 -14.60 -1.55
C ARG A 56 -8.53 -14.21 -3.03
N VAL A 57 -8.64 -12.91 -3.33
CA VAL A 57 -8.60 -12.42 -4.71
C VAL A 57 -7.20 -12.57 -5.32
N LEU A 58 -6.14 -12.22 -4.57
CA LEU A 58 -4.76 -12.40 -5.02
C LEU A 58 -4.43 -13.86 -5.32
N ALA A 59 -4.77 -14.76 -4.40
CA ALA A 59 -4.58 -16.20 -4.54
C ALA A 59 -5.28 -16.74 -5.80
N ARG A 60 -6.54 -16.35 -6.03
CA ARG A 60 -7.28 -16.75 -7.23
C ARG A 60 -6.66 -16.22 -8.52
N ASN A 61 -6.24 -14.96 -8.54
CA ASN A 61 -5.66 -14.33 -9.74
C ASN A 61 -4.30 -14.91 -10.11
N GLU A 62 -3.54 -15.36 -9.12
CA GLU A 62 -2.18 -15.90 -9.30
C GLU A 62 -2.14 -17.43 -9.35
N GLY A 63 -3.29 -18.10 -9.15
CA GLY A 63 -3.37 -19.56 -9.08
C GLY A 63 -2.62 -20.14 -7.86
N ASN A 64 -2.42 -19.35 -6.82
CA ASN A 64 -1.69 -19.71 -5.61
C ASN A 64 -2.64 -20.14 -4.49
N ASP A 65 -2.12 -20.86 -3.51
CA ASP A 65 -2.83 -21.12 -2.25
C ASP A 65 -2.89 -19.83 -1.40
N ILE A 66 -4.05 -19.55 -0.82
CA ILE A 66 -4.24 -18.46 0.14
C ILE A 66 -3.29 -18.57 1.34
N ASN A 67 -2.93 -19.79 1.74
CA ASN A 67 -2.01 -20.04 2.84
C ASN A 67 -0.62 -19.44 2.61
N LEU A 68 -0.23 -19.16 1.36
CA LEU A 68 1.00 -18.43 1.05
C LEU A 68 0.95 -17.01 1.62
N TYR A 69 -0.12 -16.27 1.34
CA TYR A 69 -0.28 -14.88 1.81
C TYR A 69 -0.57 -14.81 3.31
N VAL A 70 -1.32 -15.76 3.86
CA VAL A 70 -1.55 -15.84 5.31
C VAL A 70 -0.23 -16.05 6.07
N ARG A 71 0.63 -16.95 5.59
CA ARG A 71 1.96 -17.17 6.19
C ARG A 71 2.85 -15.92 6.06
N ALA A 72 2.86 -15.27 4.90
CA ALA A 72 3.58 -14.01 4.72
C ALA A 72 3.07 -12.91 5.68
N GLY A 73 1.75 -12.86 5.92
CA GLY A 73 1.13 -11.97 6.91
C GLY A 73 1.62 -12.24 8.33
N TRP A 74 1.72 -13.51 8.74
CA TRP A 74 2.26 -13.89 10.05
C TRP A 74 3.75 -13.52 10.20
N MET A 75 4.55 -13.68 9.15
CA MET A 75 5.96 -13.24 9.17
C MET A 75 6.07 -11.73 9.44
N ILE A 76 5.25 -10.92 8.76
CA ILE A 76 5.21 -9.47 8.99
C ILE A 76 4.71 -9.15 10.40
N ARG A 77 3.66 -9.82 10.88
CA ARG A 77 3.12 -9.66 12.24
C ARG A 77 4.21 -9.85 13.29
N ASP A 78 5.00 -10.92 13.15
CA ASP A 78 6.01 -11.29 14.15
C ASP A 78 7.23 -10.35 14.09
N ALA A 79 7.54 -9.81 12.90
CA ALA A 79 8.66 -8.89 12.71
C ALA A 79 8.32 -7.41 12.97
N ALA A 80 7.06 -6.98 12.82
CA ALA A 80 6.65 -5.58 12.94
C ALA A 80 6.97 -4.92 14.30
N PRO A 81 6.87 -5.60 15.45
CA PRO A 81 7.30 -5.03 16.74
C PRO A 81 8.82 -4.83 16.84
N LEU A 82 9.60 -5.67 16.15
CA LEU A 82 11.06 -5.69 16.21
C LEU A 82 11.71 -4.72 15.22
N SER A 83 11.01 -4.37 14.13
CA SER A 83 11.56 -3.53 13.08
C SER A 83 11.40 -2.04 13.36
N LEU A 84 12.40 -1.24 12.97
CA LEU A 84 12.33 0.23 13.02
C LEU A 84 11.19 0.78 12.14
N SER A 85 10.95 0.15 11.00
CA SER A 85 9.82 0.39 10.11
C SER A 85 9.43 -0.89 9.37
N ILE A 86 8.18 -0.98 8.94
CA ILE A 86 7.71 -2.11 8.12
C ILE A 86 8.28 -2.02 6.71
N ASP A 87 8.51 -0.82 6.18
CA ASP A 87 9.17 -0.64 4.88
C ASP A 87 10.56 -1.27 4.85
N ASN A 88 11.34 -1.13 5.93
CA ASN A 88 12.65 -1.76 6.03
C ASN A 88 12.55 -3.30 6.08
N PHE A 89 11.50 -3.84 6.70
CA PHE A 89 11.24 -5.29 6.69
C PHE A 89 10.89 -5.78 5.28
N ILE A 90 10.02 -5.07 4.57
CA ILE A 90 9.63 -5.40 3.20
C ILE A 90 10.84 -5.34 2.26
N ASP A 91 11.70 -4.31 2.39
CA ASP A 91 12.89 -4.17 1.56
C ASP A 91 13.95 -5.25 1.87
N ALA A 92 14.09 -5.65 3.13
CA ALA A 92 14.95 -6.77 3.51
C ALA A 92 14.48 -8.11 2.94
N HIS A 93 13.18 -8.26 2.65
CA HIS A 93 12.58 -9.44 2.02
C HIS A 93 12.27 -9.21 0.53
N ARG A 94 12.94 -8.25 -0.11
CA ARG A 94 12.75 -7.95 -1.53
C ARG A 94 12.98 -9.21 -2.37
N GLY A 95 12.01 -9.52 -3.22
CA GLY A 95 11.98 -10.75 -4.03
C GLY A 95 10.97 -11.79 -3.53
N ASP A 96 10.53 -11.73 -2.27
CA ASP A 96 9.34 -12.46 -1.83
C ASP A 96 8.08 -11.66 -2.18
N VAL A 97 7.49 -12.01 -3.32
CA VAL A 97 6.30 -11.34 -3.87
C VAL A 97 5.12 -11.42 -2.90
N ALA A 98 5.01 -12.48 -2.09
CA ALA A 98 3.92 -12.61 -1.12
C ALA A 98 4.10 -11.61 0.02
N VAL A 99 5.31 -11.52 0.60
CA VAL A 99 5.61 -10.55 1.67
C VAL A 99 5.45 -9.11 1.18
N GLU A 100 5.92 -8.79 -0.02
CA GLU A 100 5.78 -7.45 -0.58
C GLU A 100 4.32 -7.03 -0.77
N LYS A 101 3.48 -7.92 -1.31
CA LYS A 101 2.05 -7.64 -1.51
C LYS A 101 1.32 -7.54 -0.17
N CYS A 102 1.59 -8.45 0.76
CA CYS A 102 0.95 -8.46 2.07
C CYS A 102 1.31 -7.20 2.86
N GLY A 103 2.59 -6.82 2.87
CA GLY A 103 3.07 -5.62 3.57
C GLY A 103 2.46 -4.34 3.02
N LYS A 104 2.49 -4.15 1.69
CA LYS A 104 1.89 -2.98 1.04
C LYS A 104 0.39 -2.90 1.27
N LEU A 105 -0.31 -4.02 1.18
CA LEU A 105 -1.75 -4.10 1.44
C LEU A 105 -2.08 -3.71 2.88
N ALA A 106 -1.34 -4.23 3.85
CA ALA A 106 -1.59 -3.94 5.27
C ALA A 106 -1.32 -2.47 5.60
N ILE A 107 -0.24 -1.89 5.08
CA ILE A 107 0.05 -0.45 5.24
C ILE A 107 -1.11 0.38 4.67
N ALA A 108 -1.54 0.08 3.44
CA ALA A 108 -2.61 0.81 2.79
C ALA A 108 -3.93 0.71 3.56
N GLU A 109 -4.33 -0.49 3.96
CA GLU A 109 -5.56 -0.70 4.71
C GLU A 109 -5.54 0.02 6.06
N THR A 110 -4.44 -0.08 6.82
CA THR A 110 -4.36 0.55 8.13
C THR A 110 -4.32 2.08 8.05
N ILE A 111 -3.70 2.64 7.01
CA ILE A 111 -3.75 4.08 6.75
C ILE A 111 -5.17 4.50 6.39
N LEU A 112 -5.86 3.78 5.50
CA LEU A 112 -7.23 4.09 5.12
C LEU A 112 -8.20 4.00 6.30
N GLU A 113 -8.04 3.00 7.17
CA GLU A 113 -8.81 2.89 8.42
C GLU A 113 -8.53 4.07 9.35
N ALA A 114 -7.27 4.48 9.49
CA ALA A 114 -6.90 5.64 10.29
C ALA A 114 -7.46 6.95 9.72
N GLU A 115 -7.40 7.13 8.41
CA GLU A 115 -7.93 8.31 7.72
C GLU A 115 -9.44 8.41 7.91
N ARG A 116 -10.19 7.30 7.74
CA ARG A 116 -11.64 7.24 7.97
C ARG A 116 -12.02 7.57 9.42
N ALA A 117 -11.17 7.23 10.38
CA ALA A 117 -11.39 7.52 11.79
C ALA A 117 -10.93 8.93 12.21
N SER A 118 -10.18 9.63 11.36
CA SER A 118 -9.61 10.94 11.67
C SER A 118 -10.63 12.07 11.50
N THR A 119 -10.42 13.17 12.22
CA THR A 119 -11.24 14.39 12.09
C THR A 119 -11.03 15.13 10.77
N LEU A 120 -9.99 14.73 10.01
CA LEU A 120 -9.67 15.25 8.68
C LEU A 120 -10.39 14.49 7.56
N PHE A 121 -11.17 13.45 7.89
CA PHE A 121 -11.94 12.73 6.89
C PHE A 121 -13.02 13.64 6.29
N VAL A 122 -12.86 13.95 5.00
CA VAL A 122 -13.86 14.70 4.24
C VAL A 122 -14.70 13.70 3.46
N ASP A 123 -15.94 13.52 3.91
CA ASP A 123 -16.91 12.73 3.17
C ASP A 123 -17.31 13.48 1.90
N LYS A 124 -16.86 12.98 0.74
CA LYS A 124 -17.03 13.64 -0.57
C LYS A 124 -18.51 13.78 -0.96
N LEU A 125 -19.44 13.14 -0.25
CA LEU A 125 -20.87 13.19 -0.52
C LEU A 125 -21.55 14.47 -0.01
N ASN A 126 -20.93 15.22 0.91
CA ASN A 126 -21.51 16.46 1.47
C ASN A 126 -20.61 17.68 1.25
N GLY A 127 -20.47 18.11 0.00
CA GLY A 127 -20.13 19.51 -0.35
C GLY A 127 -18.71 20.01 -0.10
N ALA A 128 -17.76 19.58 -0.95
CA ALA A 128 -16.51 20.26 -1.41
C ALA A 128 -15.53 20.89 -0.37
N PRO A 129 -14.20 20.64 -0.52
CA PRO A 129 -13.49 21.22 -1.66
C PRO A 129 -12.84 20.17 -2.57
N SER A 130 -12.93 20.46 -3.85
CA SER A 130 -12.29 19.76 -4.95
C SER A 130 -10.76 19.78 -4.82
N ILE A 131 -10.20 18.77 -4.14
CA ILE A 131 -8.92 18.21 -4.57
C ILE A 131 -9.27 17.14 -5.60
N SER A 132 -8.81 17.35 -6.84
CA SER A 132 -8.91 16.38 -7.94
C SER A 132 -8.07 15.14 -7.59
N ALA A 133 -8.60 14.31 -6.71
CA ALA A 133 -8.19 12.94 -6.50
C ALA A 133 -9.34 12.08 -7.05
N GLU A 134 -9.25 11.80 -8.35
CA GLU A 134 -9.94 10.70 -8.98
C GLU A 134 -9.46 9.40 -8.35
N CYS A 135 -10.14 8.97 -7.28
CA CYS A 135 -10.20 7.58 -6.87
C CYS A 135 -11.61 7.40 -6.29
N PRO A 136 -12.58 6.97 -7.12
CA PRO A 136 -13.92 6.71 -6.66
C PRO A 136 -13.94 5.44 -5.82
N GLU A 137 -14.62 5.52 -4.67
CA GLU A 137 -15.44 4.54 -3.92
C GLU A 137 -15.47 3.04 -4.29
N LEU A 138 -14.38 2.45 -4.78
CA LEU A 138 -14.26 1.01 -4.97
C LEU A 138 -13.12 0.52 -4.09
N GLY A 139 -13.46 -0.47 -3.26
CA GLY A 139 -12.62 -0.96 -2.17
C GLY A 139 -11.22 -1.38 -2.62
N ILE A 140 -10.39 -1.74 -1.64
CA ILE A 140 -9.00 -2.25 -1.72
C ILE A 140 -8.58 -2.94 -3.05
N LEU A 141 -9.50 -3.64 -3.74
CA LEU A 141 -9.33 -4.24 -5.06
C LEU A 141 -8.99 -3.24 -6.19
N ASP A 142 -9.50 -2.01 -6.18
CA ASP A 142 -9.23 -1.02 -7.22
C ASP A 142 -7.89 -0.31 -7.03
N CYS A 143 -7.52 0.00 -5.77
CA CYS A 143 -6.17 0.46 -5.44
C CYS A 143 -5.10 -0.58 -5.84
N PHE A 144 -5.40 -1.87 -5.69
CA PHE A 144 -4.49 -2.92 -6.10
C PHE A 144 -4.38 -3.05 -7.63
N SER A 145 -5.49 -2.91 -8.36
CA SER A 145 -5.48 -2.88 -9.83
C SER A 145 -4.63 -1.72 -10.37
N PHE A 146 -4.59 -0.59 -9.65
CA PHE A 146 -3.70 0.53 -9.95
C PHE A 146 -2.22 0.20 -9.69
N SER A 147 -1.88 -0.40 -8.55
CA SER A 147 -0.49 -0.82 -8.24
C SER A 147 0.01 -1.95 -9.15
N ALA A 148 -0.85 -2.88 -9.55
CA ALA A 148 -0.52 -3.96 -10.50
C ALA A 148 -0.30 -3.44 -11.92
N LYS A 149 -1.02 -2.37 -12.34
CA LYS A 149 -0.76 -1.67 -13.60
C LYS A 149 0.51 -0.82 -13.55
N ALA A 150 0.83 -0.21 -12.41
CA ALA A 150 2.06 0.57 -12.22
C ALA A 150 3.32 -0.31 -12.34
N SER A 151 3.30 -1.54 -11.85
CA SER A 151 4.43 -2.48 -11.98
C SER A 151 4.71 -2.92 -13.44
N LYS A 152 3.78 -2.71 -14.38
CA LYS A 152 3.98 -3.04 -15.82
C LYS A 152 4.32 -1.83 -16.70
N LYS A 153 4.48 -0.62 -16.14
CA LYS A 153 4.79 0.59 -16.91
C LYS A 153 5.86 1.46 -16.23
N GLN A 154 7.11 1.00 -16.15
CA GLN A 154 8.23 1.92 -15.91
C GLN A 154 9.58 1.39 -16.42
N THR A 155 9.76 1.32 -17.74
CA THR A 155 11.05 1.66 -18.35
C THR A 155 10.85 2.83 -19.31
N PRO A 156 11.09 4.07 -18.89
CA PRO A 156 11.23 5.17 -19.82
C PRO A 156 12.64 5.10 -20.42
N LYS A 157 12.74 4.60 -21.65
CA LYS A 157 13.92 4.75 -22.53
C LYS A 157 14.09 6.23 -22.90
N ARG A 158 14.50 7.07 -21.96
CA ARG A 158 14.75 8.50 -22.21
C ARG A 158 15.93 9.03 -21.40
N LEU A 159 17.03 8.28 -21.41
CA LEU A 159 18.37 8.74 -21.00
C LEU A 159 19.46 8.13 -21.91
N LEU A 160 19.26 8.23 -23.21
CA LEU A 160 20.31 8.10 -24.23
C LEU A 160 20.10 9.24 -25.22
N LYS A 161 20.53 10.43 -24.82
CA LYS A 161 20.77 11.54 -25.74
C LYS A 161 22.26 11.82 -25.69
N ILE A 162 22.88 11.82 -26.87
CA ILE A 162 24.21 12.32 -27.19
C ILE A 162 25.34 11.30 -26.96
N TRP A 163 25.55 10.39 -27.92
CA TRP A 163 26.88 9.99 -28.40
C TRP A 163 26.77 9.68 -29.92
N SER A 164 27.50 10.47 -30.72
CA SER A 164 28.01 10.33 -32.10
C SER A 164 27.24 9.49 -33.15
N TRP A 165 26.78 10.07 -34.26
CA TRP A 165 27.52 10.36 -35.52
C TRP A 165 27.95 9.13 -36.35
N SER A 166 27.46 9.15 -37.60
CA SER A 166 27.98 8.51 -38.83
C SER A 166 27.92 6.98 -38.96
N CYS A 167 27.14 6.49 -39.93
CA CYS A 167 27.70 6.03 -41.21
C CYS A 167 26.58 5.53 -42.15
N SER A 168 26.64 6.03 -43.38
CA SER A 168 25.81 5.74 -44.55
C SER A 168 26.05 4.31 -45.10
N THR A 169 25.26 3.96 -46.14
CA THR A 169 25.43 2.84 -47.12
C THR A 169 25.13 1.43 -46.56
N MET A 170 24.61 0.44 -47.29
CA MET A 170 24.17 0.21 -48.68
C MET A 170 23.53 -1.21 -48.69
N THR A 171 22.64 -1.48 -49.66
CA THR A 171 22.32 -2.81 -50.27
C THR A 171 21.80 -3.94 -49.35
N GLY A 172 20.74 -4.70 -49.66
CA GLY A 172 20.26 -5.19 -50.95
C GLY A 172 20.29 -6.73 -50.92
N ALA A 173 19.12 -7.35 -50.94
CA ALA A 173 18.78 -8.67 -51.52
C ALA A 173 17.31 -8.97 -51.21
#